data_AF-A0A0G0EEI0-F1
#
_entry.id   AF-A0A0G0EEI0-F1
#
_cell.length_a   1.000
_cell.length_b   1.000
_cell.length_c   1.000
_cell.angle_alpha   90.00
_cell.angle_beta   90.00
_cell.angle_gamma   90.00
#
_symmetry.space_group_name_H-M   'P 1'
#
loop_
_entity.id
_entity.type
_entity.pdbx_description
1 polymer ?
#
loop_
_entity_poly.entity_id
_entity_poly.type
_entity_poly.pdbx_seq_one_letter_code
_entity_poly.pdbx_strand_id
1 'polypeptide(L)'
;MQKIKLIHEVRAIKNKKELANIIKAQRISEQVLQDVLKKLKNKVTEIAIAKFVTERFIKYSASILSFSPIVSFGKNTANIHHKPGQTIMMYSMRWI
;
A
#
# COMPACT_ATOMS: atom_id res chain seq x y z
N MET A 1 29.26 5.44 -16.68
CA MET A 1 28.13 4.49 -16.76
C MET A 1 28.39 3.13 -16.08
N GLN A 2 29.63 2.62 -15.97
CA GLN A 2 29.93 1.32 -15.34
C GLN A 2 29.69 1.26 -13.81
N LYS A 3 29.99 2.33 -13.05
CA LYS A 3 29.84 2.32 -11.57
C LYS A 3 28.40 2.08 -11.11
N ILE A 4 27.41 2.58 -11.85
CA ILE A 4 25.99 2.41 -11.53
C ILE A 4 25.58 0.93 -11.72
N LYS A 5 26.08 0.28 -12.78
CA LYS A 5 25.81 -1.13 -13.08
C LYS A 5 26.23 -2.05 -11.93
N LEU A 6 27.46 -1.88 -11.43
CA LEU A 6 27.98 -2.68 -10.31
C LEU A 6 27.11 -2.55 -9.05
N ILE A 7 26.71 -1.33 -8.69
CA ILE A 7 25.87 -1.09 -7.50
C ILE A 7 24.51 -1.78 -7.65
N HIS A 8 23.92 -1.78 -8.86
CA HIS A 8 22.66 -2.48 -9.10
C HIS A 8 22.79 -4.00 -8.99
N GLU A 9 23.87 -4.59 -9.52
CA GLU A 9 24.13 -6.03 -9.44
C GLU A 9 24.30 -6.49 -7.99
N VAL A 10 25.10 -5.76 -7.20
CA VAL A 10 25.27 -6.06 -5.77
C VAL A 10 23.96 -5.91 -5.01
N ARG A 11 23.17 -4.86 -5.28
CA ARG A 11 21.87 -4.65 -4.64
C ARG A 11 20.81 -5.63 -5.11
N ALA A 12 20.95 -6.30 -6.26
CA ALA A 12 19.94 -7.22 -6.78
C ALA A 12 19.82 -8.45 -5.88
N ILE A 13 20.95 -9.01 -5.46
CA ILE A 13 21.01 -10.18 -4.56
C ILE A 13 20.96 -9.73 -3.11
N LYS A 14 19.92 -10.17 -2.38
CA LYS A 14 19.73 -9.80 -0.97
C LYS A 14 20.44 -10.79 -0.06
N ASN A 15 21.13 -10.28 0.94
CA ASN A 15 21.64 -11.12 2.02
C ASN A 15 20.52 -11.54 3.00
N LYS A 16 20.84 -12.44 3.93
CA LYS A 16 19.88 -12.98 4.90
C LYS A 16 19.20 -11.90 5.76
N LYS A 17 19.95 -10.85 6.15
CA LYS A 17 19.42 -9.74 6.96
C LYS A 17 18.47 -8.86 6.16
N GLU A 18 18.82 -8.53 4.92
CA GLU A 18 17.94 -7.79 4.01
C GLU A 18 16.65 -8.56 3.72
N LEU A 19 16.75 -9.86 3.45
CA LEU A 19 15.59 -10.72 3.24
C LEU A 19 14.68 -10.76 4.48
N ALA A 20 15.26 -10.91 5.68
CA ALA A 20 14.49 -10.89 6.93
C ALA A 20 13.74 -9.56 7.13
N ASN A 21 14.36 -8.43 6.78
CA ASN A 21 13.72 -7.12 6.84
C ASN A 21 12.58 -6.99 5.82
N ILE A 22 12.77 -7.45 4.59
CA ILE A 22 11.73 -7.46 3.55
C ILE A 22 10.54 -8.33 3.99
N ILE A 23 10.81 -9.52 4.53
CA ILE A 23 9.76 -10.41 5.05
C ILE A 23 8.99 -9.72 6.18
N LYS A 24 9.68 -9.10 7.13
CA LYS A 24 9.04 -8.36 8.23
C LYS A 24 8.15 -7.23 7.70
N ALA A 25 8.65 -6.43 6.76
CA ALA A 25 7.88 -5.34 6.14
C ALA A 25 6.63 -5.86 5.41
N GLN A 26 6.75 -7.01 4.74
CA GLN A 26 5.62 -7.66 4.07
C GLN A 26 4.58 -8.18 5.08
N ARG A 27 5.00 -8.79 6.20
CA ARG A 27 4.07 -9.22 7.25
C ARG A 27 3.30 -8.05 7.85
N ILE A 28 3.95 -6.91 8.04
CA ILE A 28 3.26 -5.68 8.45
C ILE A 28 2.25 -5.25 7.39
N SER A 29 2.63 -5.27 6.10
CA SER A 29 1.73 -4.89 4.99
C SER A 29 0.50 -5.79 4.90
N GLU A 30 0.66 -7.10 5.11
CA GLU A 30 -0.44 -8.07 5.19
C GLU A 30 -1.37 -7.77 6.38
N GLN A 31 -0.80 -7.44 7.54
CA GLN A 31 -1.59 -7.08 8.72
C GLN A 31 -2.38 -5.77 8.50
N VAL A 32 -1.78 -4.77 7.86
CA VAL A 32 -2.47 -3.53 7.46
C VAL A 32 -3.60 -3.83 6.50
N LEU A 33 -3.37 -4.70 5.49
CA LEU A 33 -4.41 -5.10 4.55
C LEU A 33 -5.62 -5.74 5.27
N GLN A 34 -5.37 -6.64 6.24
CA GLN A 34 -6.44 -7.24 7.04
C GLN A 34 -7.25 -6.19 7.83
N ASP A 35 -6.58 -5.18 8.38
CA ASP A 35 -7.26 -4.07 9.06
C ASP A 35 -8.06 -3.20 8.09
N VAL A 36 -7.56 -2.97 6.87
CA VAL A 36 -8.26 -2.22 5.80
C VAL A 36 -9.52 -2.94 5.37
N LEU A 37 -9.47 -4.26 5.15
CA LEU A 37 -10.63 -5.06 4.75
C LEU A 37 -11.78 -4.94 5.77
N LYS A 38 -11.47 -4.86 7.08
CA LYS A 38 -12.47 -4.62 8.14
C LYS A 38 -13.02 -3.19 8.13
N LYS A 39 -12.23 -2.23 7.64
CA LYS A 39 -12.58 -0.80 7.57
C LYS A 39 -13.39 -0.44 6.32
N LEU A 40 -13.22 -1.19 5.21
CA LEU A 40 -13.98 -1.02 3.98
C LEU A 40 -15.47 -1.38 4.21
N LYS A 41 -16.22 -0.36 4.62
CA LYS A 41 -17.68 -0.39 4.78
C LYS A 41 -18.30 0.72 3.93
N ASN A 42 -19.61 0.65 3.72
CA ASN A 42 -20.36 1.69 3.03
C ASN A 42 -19.98 3.10 3.48
N LYS A 43 -19.89 4.04 2.51
CA LYS A 43 -19.71 5.47 2.73
C LYS A 43 -18.33 5.92 3.26
N VAL A 44 -17.26 5.16 3.02
CA VAL A 44 -15.87 5.62 3.24
C VAL A 44 -15.30 6.29 1.98
N THR A 45 -14.48 7.32 2.13
CA THR A 45 -13.76 7.96 1.01
C THR A 45 -12.38 7.33 0.78
N GLU A 46 -11.86 7.45 -0.44
CA GLU A 46 -10.48 7.02 -0.76
C GLU A 46 -9.46 7.66 0.19
N ILE A 47 -9.55 8.97 0.40
CA ILE A 47 -8.62 9.71 1.28
C ILE A 47 -8.72 9.25 2.75
N ALA A 48 -9.91 8.90 3.24
CA ALA A 48 -10.09 8.37 4.59
C ALA A 48 -9.42 6.99 4.75
N ILE A 49 -9.54 6.12 3.73
CA ILE A 49 -8.85 4.82 3.76
C ILE A 49 -7.35 4.98 3.60
N ALA A 50 -6.86 5.91 2.77
CA ALA A 50 -5.44 6.19 2.64
C ALA A 50 -4.84 6.68 3.97
N LYS A 51 -5.53 7.58 4.68
CA LYS A 51 -5.14 8.01 6.03
C LYS A 51 -5.12 6.83 7.00
N PHE A 52 -6.15 5.99 6.99
CA PHE A 52 -6.22 4.80 7.83
C PHE A 52 -5.05 3.84 7.57
N VAL A 53 -4.69 3.58 6.29
CA VAL A 53 -3.52 2.77 5.92
C VAL A 53 -2.25 3.32 6.58
N THR A 54 -1.98 4.62 6.44
CA THR A 54 -0.82 5.27 7.05
C THR A 54 -0.81 5.12 8.57
N GLU A 55 -1.94 5.35 9.24
CA GLU A 55 -2.08 5.18 10.69
C GLU A 55 -1.79 3.74 11.14
N ARG A 56 -2.24 2.74 10.37
CA ARG A 56 -1.98 1.32 10.68
C ARG A 56 -0.50 0.97 10.56
N PHE A 57 0.19 1.44 9.52
CA PHE A 57 1.64 1.24 9.39
C PHE A 57 2.40 1.86 10.57
N ILE A 58 2.07 3.10 10.95
CA ILE A 58 2.68 3.75 12.13
C ILE A 58 2.42 2.94 13.40
N LYS A 59 1.18 2.46 13.58
CA LYS A 59 0.80 1.61 14.72
C LYS A 59 1.62 0.31 14.79
N TYR A 60 2.00 -0.26 13.65
CA TYR A 60 2.85 -1.45 13.56
C TYR A 60 4.35 -1.14 13.46
N SER A 61 4.75 0.04 13.95
CA SER A 61 6.14 0.49 14.01
C SER A 61 6.83 0.68 12.64
N ALA A 62 6.05 0.95 11.59
CA ALA A 62 6.54 1.37 10.29
C ALA A 62 6.24 2.86 10.09
N SER A 63 7.14 3.71 10.60
CA SER A 63 7.00 5.19 10.59
C SER A 63 7.24 5.83 9.23
N ILE A 64 7.87 5.10 8.29
CA ILE A 64 8.15 5.56 6.93
C ILE A 64 7.52 4.57 5.96
N LEU A 65 6.68 5.06 5.06
CA LEU A 65 6.08 4.28 3.99
C LEU A 65 7.03 4.20 2.79
N SER A 66 6.98 3.08 2.06
CA SER A 66 7.72 2.93 0.80
C SER A 66 7.24 3.89 -0.29
N PHE A 67 5.94 4.24 -0.29
CA PHE A 67 5.31 5.23 -1.16
C PHE A 67 3.98 5.71 -0.53
N SER A 68 3.39 6.76 -1.09
CA SER A 68 2.07 7.25 -0.67
C SER A 68 0.97 6.22 -0.97
N PRO A 69 0.09 5.86 -0.02
CA PRO A 69 -0.94 4.85 -0.27
C PRO A 69 -1.80 5.17 -1.50
N ILE A 70 -2.01 4.18 -2.35
CA ILE A 70 -2.93 4.25 -3.49
C ILE A 70 -4.23 3.58 -3.07
N VAL A 71 -5.31 4.34 -3.10
CA VAL A 71 -6.67 3.88 -2.82
C VAL A 71 -7.57 4.46 -3.88
N SER A 72 -8.19 3.60 -4.68
CA SER A 72 -9.07 3.98 -5.78
C SER A 72 -10.34 3.15 -5.77
N PHE A 73 -11.48 3.81 -6.02
CA PHE A 73 -12.79 3.17 -6.12
C PHE A 73 -13.42 3.40 -7.49
N GLY A 74 -14.24 2.44 -7.94
CA GLY A 74 -14.98 2.54 -9.20
C GLY A 74 -14.07 2.87 -10.39
N LYS A 75 -14.45 3.86 -11.22
CA LYS A 75 -13.67 4.28 -12.40
C LYS A 75 -12.20 4.63 -12.11
N ASN A 76 -11.88 5.05 -10.88
CA ASN A 76 -10.51 5.45 -10.54
C ASN A 76 -9.55 4.25 -10.50
N THR A 77 -10.06 3.01 -10.42
CA THR A 77 -9.23 1.80 -10.46
C THR A 77 -8.51 1.61 -11.80
N ALA A 78 -8.95 2.31 -12.86
CA ALA A 78 -8.26 2.35 -14.15
C ALA A 78 -6.97 3.19 -14.14
N ASN A 79 -6.77 4.08 -13.16
CA ASN A 79 -5.55 4.86 -13.01
C ASN A 79 -4.57 4.15 -12.06
N ILE A 80 -3.52 3.54 -12.61
CA ILE A 80 -2.55 2.73 -11.86
C ILE A 80 -1.75 3.52 -10.81
N HIS A 81 -1.64 4.85 -10.97
CA HIS A 81 -0.93 5.75 -10.04
C HIS A 81 -1.91 6.77 -9.41
N HIS A 82 -3.17 6.38 -9.22
CA HIS A 82 -4.22 7.24 -8.68
C HIS A 82 -3.83 7.85 -7.34
N LYS A 83 -4.09 9.15 -7.18
CA LYS A 83 -3.97 9.84 -5.90
C LYS A 83 -5.33 9.82 -5.19
N PRO A 84 -5.43 9.25 -3.98
CA PRO A 84 -6.71 9.16 -3.25
C PRO A 84 -7.43 10.51 -3.15
N GLY A 85 -8.70 10.54 -3.54
CA GLY A 85 -9.54 11.74 -3.50
C GLY A 85 -10.74 11.60 -2.57
N GLN A 86 -11.79 12.37 -2.85
CA GLN A 86 -13.05 12.36 -2.10
C GLN A 86 -14.06 11.29 -2.59
N THR A 87 -13.68 10.46 -3.57
CA THR A 87 -14.56 9.40 -4.10
C THR A 87 -15.01 8.48 -2.98
N ILE A 88 -16.32 8.28 -2.87
CA ILE A 88 -16.93 7.42 -1.85
C ILE A 88 -17.06 5.99 -2.39
N MET A 89 -16.71 5.00 -1.57
CA MET A 89 -16.98 3.60 -1.87
C MET A 89 -18.48 3.35 -1.91
N MET A 90 -18.98 2.98 -3.08
CA MET A 90 -20.37 2.57 -3.32
C MET A 90 -20.38 1.05 -3.50
N TYR A 91 -21.24 0.32 -2.78
CA TYR A 91 -21.53 -1.06 -3.19
C TYR A 91 -22.23 -1.00 -4.55
N SER A 92 -21.70 -1.75 -5.52
CA SER A 92 -22.44 -2.00 -6.75
C SER A 92 -23.65 -2.87 -6.42
N MET A 93 -24.84 -2.28 -6.35
CA MET A 93 -26.08 -2.99 -6.71
C MET A 93 -26.20 -2.93 -8.24
N ARG A 94 -25.33 -3.63 -8.97
CA ARG A 94 -25.51 -4.10 -10.36
C ARG A 94 -24.20 -4.68 -10.88
N TRP A 95 -24.08 -5.99 -10.70
CA TRP A 95 -23.36 -6.88 -11.60
C TRP A 95 -24.31 -8.01 -11.99
N ILE A 96 -25.47 -7.62 -12.53
CA ILE A 96 -26.41 -8.44 -13.33
C ILE A 96 -27.28 -7.47 -14.12
#